data_AF-A0A932AYL7-F1
#
_entry.id   AF-A0A932AYL7-F1
#
_cell.length_a   1.000
_cell.length_b   1.000
_cell.length_c   1.000
_cell.angle_alpha   90.00
_cell.angle_beta   90.00
_cell.angle_gamma   90.00
#
_symmetry.space_group_name_H-M   'P 1'
#
loop_
_entity.id
_entity.type
_entity.pdbx_description
1 polymer ?
#
loop_
_entity_poly.entity_id
_entity_poly.type
_entity_poly.pdbx_seq_one_letter_code
_entity_poly.pdbx_strand_id
1 'polypeptide(L)'
;MAAFIIGGLDAAGWLLIYAGTFFSQSDPATKGLDNFAGLAVTVVFLLTGVPALALAWRNRAPRLALALSLGFPTGFVLLFAVAVAAFA
;
A
#
# COMPACT_ATOMS: atom_id res chain seq x y z
N MET A 1 -4.45 1.50 -19.82
CA MET A 1 -5.09 0.26 -19.33
C MET A 1 -4.33 -0.39 -18.18
N ALA A 2 -3.13 -0.95 -18.39
CA ALA A 2 -2.42 -1.74 -17.37
C ALA A 2 -2.25 -1.02 -16.03
N ALA A 3 -1.74 0.22 -16.02
CA ALA A 3 -1.56 1.01 -14.79
C ALA A 3 -2.88 1.30 -14.04
N PHE A 4 -4.00 1.36 -14.74
CA PHE A 4 -5.32 1.57 -14.11
C PHE A 4 -5.81 0.29 -13.41
N ILE A 5 -5.60 -0.87 -14.05
CA ILE A 5 -5.94 -2.18 -13.46
C ILE A 5 -5.05 -2.44 -12.25
N ILE A 6 -3.73 -2.27 -12.40
CA ILE A 6 -2.75 -2.48 -11.33
C ILE A 6 -3.05 -1.51 -10.18
N GLY A 7 -3.19 -0.21 -10.47
CA GLY A 7 -3.54 0.78 -9.45
C GLY A 7 -4.87 0.49 -8.75
N GLY A 8 -5.84 -0.09 -9.46
CA GLY A 8 -7.11 -0.52 -8.86
C GLY A 8 -6.93 -1.71 -7.90
N LEU A 9 -6.09 -2.68 -8.27
CA LEU A 9 -5.72 -3.79 -7.39
C LEU A 9 -4.91 -3.31 -6.18
N ASP A 10 -4.01 -2.34 -6.37
CA ASP A 10 -3.26 -1.71 -5.28
C ASP A 10 -4.19 -1.04 -4.28
N ALA A 11 -5.21 -0.32 -4.77
CA ALA A 11 -6.22 0.30 -3.91
C ALA A 11 -7.04 -0.72 -3.13
N ALA A 12 -7.44 -1.82 -3.77
CA ALA A 12 -8.15 -2.90 -3.10
C ALA A 12 -7.25 -3.57 -2.03
N GLY A 13 -5.98 -3.85 -2.36
CA GLY A 13 -5.01 -4.42 -1.43
C GLY A 13 -4.74 -3.49 -0.24
N TRP A 14 -4.52 -2.20 -0.49
CA TRP A 14 -4.40 -1.18 0.55
C TRP A 14 -5.62 -1.17 1.47
N LEU A 15 -6.83 -1.18 0.91
CA LEU A 15 -8.07 -1.15 1.70
C LEU A 15 -8.19 -2.37 2.61
N LEU A 16 -7.83 -3.56 2.13
CA LEU A 16 -7.82 -4.78 2.93
C LEU A 16 -6.81 -4.71 4.07
N ILE A 17 -5.60 -4.22 3.81
CA ILE A 17 -4.56 -4.05 4.85
C ILE A 17 -4.99 -3.00 5.88
N TYR A 18 -5.52 -1.87 5.41
CA TYR A 18 -6.05 -0.82 6.28
C TYR A 18 -7.18 -1.34 7.17
N ALA A 19 -8.12 -2.09 6.60
CA ALA A 19 -9.20 -2.71 7.38
C ALA A 19 -8.66 -3.71 8.40
N GLY A 20 -7.74 -4.60 8.01
CA GLY A 20 -7.15 -5.59 8.91
C GLY A 20 -6.39 -4.97 10.09
N THR A 21 -5.67 -3.88 9.84
CA THR A 21 -4.93 -3.14 10.87
C THR A 21 -5.84 -2.30 11.76
N PHE A 22 -6.81 -1.59 11.17
CA PHE A 22 -7.74 -0.73 11.91
C PHE A 22 -8.72 -1.53 12.79
N PHE A 23 -9.23 -2.65 12.29
CA PHE A 23 -10.14 -3.54 13.03
C PHE A 23 -9.41 -4.64 13.81
N SER A 24 -8.10 -4.52 13.98
CA SER A 24 -7.29 -5.51 14.66
C SER A 24 -7.80 -5.81 16.08
N GLN A 25 -7.91 -7.11 16.37
CA GLN A 25 -8.27 -7.68 17.67
C GLN A 25 -7.05 -8.12 18.47
N SER A 26 -5.85 -7.66 18.10
CA SER A 26 -4.62 -7.92 18.86
C SER A 26 -4.72 -7.43 20.30
N ASP A 27 -3.91 -8.03 21.16
CA ASP A 27 -3.79 -7.64 22.56
C ASP A 27 -3.53 -6.12 22.69
N PRO A 28 -4.10 -5.45 23.71
CA PRO A 28 -3.93 -4.01 23.89
C PRO A 28 -2.47 -3.54 23.93
N ALA A 29 -1.56 -4.41 24.38
CA ALA A 29 -0.13 -4.13 24.45
C ALA A 29 0.55 -4.05 23.07
N THR A 30 0.04 -4.76 22.06
CA THR A 30 0.63 -4.81 20.70
C THR A 30 -0.19 -4.08 19.65
N LYS A 31 -1.45 -3.73 19.96
CA LYS A 31 -2.36 -3.01 19.06
C LYS A 31 -1.81 -1.69 18.50
N GLY A 32 -0.90 -1.03 19.23
CA GLY A 32 -0.20 0.16 18.73
C GLY A 32 0.66 -0.12 17.49
N LEU A 33 1.27 -1.31 17.41
CA LEU A 33 2.09 -1.72 16.26
C LEU A 33 1.22 -1.97 15.02
N ASP A 34 0.05 -2.57 15.19
CA ASP A 34 -0.90 -2.81 14.08
C ASP A 34 -1.37 -1.49 13.47
N ASN A 35 -1.74 -0.53 14.33
CA ASN A 35 -2.13 0.81 13.88
C ASN A 35 -0.98 1.52 13.15
N PHE A 36 0.23 1.41 13.67
CA PHE A 36 1.42 1.99 13.01
C PHE A 36 1.68 1.33 11.64
N ALA A 37 1.57 -0.01 11.55
CA ALA A 37 1.71 -0.73 10.30
C ALA A 37 0.65 -0.28 9.27
N GLY A 38 -0.61 -0.13 9.70
CA GLY A 38 -1.69 0.39 8.87
C GLY A 38 -1.42 1.80 8.35
N LEU A 39 -0.93 2.69 9.23
CA LEU A 39 -0.53 4.05 8.85
C LEU A 39 0.65 4.05 7.87
N ALA A 40 1.68 3.25 8.12
CA ALA A 40 2.85 3.17 7.25
C ALA A 40 2.46 2.71 5.83
N VAL A 41 1.69 1.63 5.72
CA VAL A 41 1.18 1.13 4.43
C VAL A 41 0.29 2.17 3.74
N THR A 42 -0.52 2.91 4.51
CA THR A 42 -1.35 3.99 3.97
C THR A 42 -0.52 5.12 3.39
N VAL A 43 0.53 5.58 4.07
CA VAL A 43 1.43 6.60 3.55
C VAL A 43 2.08 6.15 2.25
N VAL A 44 2.54 4.90 2.17
CA VAL A 44 3.12 4.34 0.94
C VAL A 44 2.09 4.38 -0.20
N PHE A 45 0.85 3.96 0.04
CA PHE A 45 -0.20 3.99 -0.99
C PHE A 45 -0.54 5.42 -1.44
N LEU A 46 -0.64 6.37 -0.50
CA LEU A 46 -0.92 7.77 -0.82
C LEU A 46 0.17 8.41 -1.69
N LEU A 47 1.44 8.05 -1.45
CA LEU A 47 2.57 8.58 -2.21
C LEU A 47 2.77 7.92 -3.59
N THR A 48 2.25 6.71 -3.78
CA THR A 48 2.52 5.90 -4.99
C THR A 48 1.24 5.52 -5.75
N GLY A 49 0.34 4.75 -5.13
CA GLY A 49 -0.89 4.26 -5.73
C GLY A 49 -1.90 5.36 -6.10
N VAL A 50 -2.12 6.35 -5.24
CA VAL A 50 -3.02 7.48 -5.53
C VAL A 50 -2.58 8.29 -6.77
N PRO A 51 -1.33 8.79 -6.86
CA PRO A 51 -0.90 9.50 -8.06
C PRO A 51 -0.86 8.59 -9.30
N ALA A 52 -0.55 7.29 -9.15
CA ALA A 52 -0.64 6.33 -10.24
C ALA A 52 -2.07 6.24 -10.82
N LEU A 53 -3.06 6.07 -9.95
CA LEU A 53 -4.47 6.03 -10.32
C LEU A 53 -4.94 7.33 -10.96
N ALA A 54 -4.56 8.48 -10.40
CA ALA A 54 -4.92 9.78 -10.94
C ALA A 54 -4.35 10.01 -12.35
N LEU A 55 -3.09 9.62 -12.59
CA LEU A 55 -2.46 9.69 -13.90
C LEU A 55 -3.07 8.70 -14.89
N ALA A 56 -3.33 7.46 -14.44
CA ALA A 56 -3.91 6.41 -15.26
C ALA A 56 -5.35 6.74 -15.69
N TRP A 57 -6.17 7.28 -14.78
CA TRP A 57 -7.54 7.73 -15.09
C TRP A 57 -7.53 8.87 -16.11
N ARG A 58 -6.62 9.83 -15.97
CA ARG A 58 -6.48 10.94 -16.92
C ARG A 58 -5.80 10.54 -18.24
N ASN A 59 -5.42 9.27 -18.42
CA ASN A 59 -4.62 8.77 -19.54
C ASN A 59 -3.35 9.62 -19.80
N ARG A 60 -2.70 10.11 -18.73
CA ARG A 60 -1.47 10.92 -18.83
C ARG A 60 -0.25 10.15 -18.36
N ALA A 61 0.89 10.40 -19.01
CA ALA A 61 2.20 9.87 -18.65
C ALA A 61 2.17 8.36 -18.30
N PRO A 62 1.81 7.47 -19.24
CA PRO A 62 1.53 6.06 -18.95
C PRO A 62 2.70 5.30 -18.34
N ARG A 63 3.94 5.68 -18.68
CA ARG A 63 5.16 5.11 -18.08
C ARG A 63 5.31 5.49 -16.61
N LEU A 64 5.03 6.75 -16.27
CA LEU A 64 5.07 7.24 -14.89
C LEU A 64 3.95 6.62 -14.06
N ALA A 65 2.74 6.52 -14.61
CA ALA A 65 1.62 5.84 -13.96
C ALA A 65 1.96 4.38 -13.63
N LEU A 66 2.60 3.67 -14.57
CA LEU A 66 3.04 2.29 -14.36
C LEU A 66 4.14 2.19 -13.29
N ALA A 67 5.15 3.07 -13.35
CA ALA A 67 6.23 3.09 -12.35
C ALA A 67 5.69 3.37 -10.93
N LEU A 68 4.76 4.32 -10.81
CA LEU A 68 4.13 4.65 -9.54
C LEU A 68 3.21 3.54 -9.04
N SER A 69 2.47 2.83 -9.92
CA SER A 69 1.65 1.69 -9.49
C SER A 69 2.51 0.55 -8.94
N LEU A 70 3.75 0.38 -9.42
CA LEU A 70 4.66 -0.61 -8.84
C LEU A 70 5.26 -0.18 -7.50
N GLY A 71 5.18 1.11 -7.15
CA GLY A 71 5.74 1.65 -5.92
C GLY A 71 5.08 1.08 -4.68
N PHE A 72 3.75 0.96 -4.67
CA PHE A 72 2.99 0.41 -3.55
C PHE A 72 3.33 -1.07 -3.25
N PRO A 73 3.20 -2.02 -4.19
CA PRO A 73 3.50 -3.43 -3.93
C PRO A 73 4.97 -3.64 -3.59
N THR A 74 5.89 -2.92 -4.24
CA THR A 74 7.32 -3.00 -3.91
C THR A 74 7.60 -2.49 -2.49
N GLY A 75 7.03 -1.32 -2.14
CA GLY A 75 7.17 -0.75 -0.80
C GLY A 75 6.60 -1.65 0.28
N PHE A 76 5.42 -2.24 0.04
CA PHE A 76 4.82 -3.20 0.96
C PHE A 76 5.70 -4.44 1.16
N VAL A 77 6.18 -5.06 0.08
CA VAL A 77 7.06 -6.24 0.15
C VAL A 77 8.34 -5.94 0.92
N LEU A 78 8.96 -4.77 0.71
CA LEU A 78 10.15 -4.36 1.44
C LEU A 78 9.88 -4.16 2.93
N LEU A 79 8.79 -3.46 3.28
CA LEU A 79 8.40 -3.29 4.68
C LEU A 79 8.12 -4.62 5.36
N PHE A 80 7.42 -5.53 4.67
CA PHE A 80 7.14 -6.87 5.16
C PHE A 80 8.43 -7.68 5.36
N ALA A 81 9.35 -7.66 4.39
CA ALA A 81 10.64 -8.36 4.51
C ALA A 81 11.49 -7.83 5.68
N VAL A 82 11.51 -6.50 5.88
CA VAL A 82 12.19 -5.89 7.04
C VAL A 82 11.54 -6.31 8.34
N ALA A 83 10.20 -6.32 8.42
CA ALA A 83 9.50 -6.79 9.61
C ALA A 83 9.82 -8.26 9.92
N VAL A 84 9.78 -9.14 8.91
CA VAL A 84 10.17 -10.55 9.09
C VAL A 84 11.61 -10.64 9.58
N ALA A 85 12.56 -9.94 8.96
CA ALA A 85 13.96 -10.00 9.39
C ALA A 85 14.21 -9.45 10.80
N ALA A 86 13.39 -8.51 11.27
CA ALA A 86 13.53 -7.90 12.60
C ALA A 86 12.84 -8.70 13.71
N PHE A 87 11.81 -9.50 13.38
CA PHE A 87 10.94 -10.17 14.35
C PHE A 87 10.87 -11.70 14.20
N ALA A 88 11.53 -12.30 13.21
CA ALA A 88 11.71 -13.76 13.07
C ALA A 88 12.92 -14.25 13.86
#